data_AF-A0A1C4AV54-F1
#
_entry.id   AF-A0A1C4AV54-F1
#
_cell.length_a   1.000
_cell.length_b   1.000
_cell.length_c   1.000
_cell.angle_alpha   90.00
_cell.angle_beta   90.00
_cell.angle_gamma   90.00
#
_symmetry.space_group_name_H-M   'P 1'
#
loop_
_entity.id
_entity.type
_entity.pdbx_description
1 polymer ?
#
loop_
_entity_poly.entity_id
_entity_poly.type
_entity_poly.pdbx_seq_one_letter_code
_entity_poly.pdbx_strand_id
1 'polypeptide(L)'
;MTLFEKVKELASNQGLSMAELERRLDFSPNTLYKLKTQKPSIDRIETIAQYFNVSTDYLLGRTEKKYWELNEKEEKDIQKKLEELIEDMSKSEALAFSKDSEPMSEETKQLLLVSLENSLRLGKQMAKKKFTPNKYRNE
;
A
#
# COMPACT_ATOMS: atom_id res chain seq x y z
N MET A 1 -11.38 -7.99 11.34
CA MET A 1 -12.49 -7.09 10.97
C MET A 1 -13.42 -7.85 10.05
N THR A 2 -14.72 -7.84 10.32
CA THR A 2 -15.75 -8.51 9.49
C THR A 2 -16.17 -7.65 8.31
N LEU A 3 -16.81 -8.25 7.29
CA LEU A 3 -17.39 -7.51 6.15
C LEU A 3 -18.35 -6.41 6.62
N PHE A 4 -19.22 -6.71 7.59
CA PHE A 4 -20.15 -5.73 8.16
C PHE A 4 -19.42 -4.53 8.79
N GLU A 5 -18.39 -4.80 9.59
CA GLU A 5 -17.57 -3.75 10.21
C GLU A 5 -16.91 -2.86 9.15
N LYS A 6 -16.38 -3.48 8.09
CA LYS A 6 -15.72 -2.77 6.98
C LYS A 6 -16.66 -1.84 6.23
N VAL A 7 -17.85 -2.33 5.88
CA VAL A 7 -18.88 -1.50 5.22
C VAL A 7 -19.32 -0.36 6.14
N LYS A 8 -19.49 -0.63 7.44
CA LYS A 8 -19.88 0.39 8.43
C LYS A 8 -18.83 1.48 8.59
N GLU A 9 -17.55 1.10 8.60
CA GLU A 9 -16.43 2.04 8.64
C GLU A 9 -16.41 2.93 7.39
N LEU A 10 -16.49 2.33 6.20
CA LEU A 10 -16.52 3.07 4.93
C LEU A 10 -17.70 4.04 4.84
N ALA A 11 -18.88 3.63 5.31
CA ALA A 11 -20.06 4.49 5.39
C ALA A 11 -19.82 5.68 6.33
N SER A 12 -19.25 5.40 7.52
CA SER A 12 -18.98 6.42 8.53
C SER A 12 -17.95 7.44 8.06
N ASN A 13 -16.93 7.01 7.32
CA ASN A 13 -15.92 7.89 6.72
C ASN A 13 -16.51 8.86 5.69
N GLN A 14 -17.65 8.52 5.08
CA GLN A 14 -18.41 9.40 4.20
C GLN A 14 -19.54 10.16 4.91
N GLY A 15 -19.66 10.05 6.24
CA GLY A 15 -20.75 10.66 7.01
C GLY A 15 -22.13 10.05 6.76
N LEU A 16 -22.18 8.82 6.24
CA LEU A 16 -23.42 8.13 5.89
C LEU A 16 -23.85 7.17 7.00
N SER A 17 -25.16 7.14 7.27
CA SER A 17 -25.75 6.06 8.05
C SER A 17 -25.90 4.79 7.21
N MET A 18 -25.98 3.62 7.85
CA MET A 18 -26.21 2.35 7.14
C MET A 18 -27.53 2.36 6.34
N ALA A 19 -28.58 2.98 6.88
CA ALA A 19 -29.86 3.12 6.18
C ALA A 19 -29.74 4.06 4.96
N GLU A 20 -28.94 5.11 5.06
CA GLU A 20 -28.67 5.99 3.92
C GLU A 20 -27.86 5.28 2.83
N LEU A 21 -26.87 4.49 3.23
CA LEU A 21 -26.11 3.66 2.29
C LEU A 21 -27.02 2.65 1.58
N GLU A 22 -27.93 1.97 2.31
CA GLU A 22 -28.91 1.07 1.71
C GLU A 22 -29.75 1.77 0.63
N ARG A 23 -30.22 2.99 0.89
CA ARG A 23 -30.96 3.79 -0.09
C ARG A 23 -30.13 4.15 -1.33
N ARG A 24 -28.86 4.50 -1.14
CA ARG A 24 -27.96 4.86 -2.25
C ARG A 24 -27.54 3.67 -3.11
N LEU A 25 -27.49 2.48 -2.53
CA LEU A 25 -27.16 1.23 -3.22
C LEU A 25 -28.40 0.53 -3.81
N ASP A 26 -29.60 1.11 -3.66
CA ASP A 26 -30.88 0.48 -4.01
C ASP A 26 -31.09 -0.89 -3.34
N PHE A 27 -30.67 -1.00 -2.08
CA PHE A 27 -30.84 -2.20 -1.27
C PHE A 27 -32.09 -2.12 -0.42
N SER A 28 -32.79 -3.25 -0.25
CA SER A 28 -33.91 -3.34 0.68
C SER A 28 -33.47 -3.00 2.11
N PRO A 29 -34.34 -2.43 2.95
CA PRO A 29 -34.02 -2.08 4.33
C PRO A 29 -33.45 -3.28 5.11
N ASN A 30 -32.48 -3.03 5.99
CA ASN A 30 -31.77 -4.02 6.82
C ASN A 30 -30.91 -5.03 6.05
N THR A 31 -30.73 -4.88 4.73
CA THR A 31 -29.86 -5.76 3.94
C THR A 31 -28.41 -5.72 4.44
N LEU A 32 -27.88 -4.54 4.76
CA LEU A 32 -26.50 -4.42 5.24
C LEU A 32 -26.33 -4.96 6.66
N TYR A 33 -27.37 -4.90 7.50
CA TYR A 33 -27.33 -5.51 8.84
C TYR A 33 -27.25 -7.04 8.79
N LYS A 34 -27.81 -7.67 7.74
CA LYS A 34 -27.70 -9.12 7.53
C LYS A 34 -26.27 -9.59 7.26
N LEU A 35 -25.36 -8.69 6.86
CA LEU A 35 -23.93 -9.01 6.67
C LEU A 35 -23.24 -9.50 7.95
N LYS A 36 -23.84 -9.29 9.13
CA LYS A 36 -23.36 -9.85 10.40
C LYS A 36 -23.48 -11.38 10.49
N THR A 37 -24.48 -11.96 9.83
CA THR A 37 -24.86 -13.37 10.00
C THR A 37 -24.94 -14.13 8.68
N GLN A 38 -25.07 -13.43 7.55
CA GLN A 38 -25.28 -14.01 6.24
C GLN A 38 -24.19 -13.58 5.25
N LYS A 39 -23.77 -14.50 4.41
CA LYS A 39 -22.89 -14.20 3.27
C LYS A 39 -23.72 -13.53 2.17
N PRO A 40 -23.38 -12.32 1.72
CA PRO A 40 -24.06 -11.68 0.60
C PRO A 40 -23.74 -12.39 -0.72
N SER A 41 -24.52 -12.09 -1.76
CA SER A 41 -24.20 -12.48 -3.14
C SER A 41 -22.97 -11.73 -3.65
N ILE A 42 -22.31 -12.30 -4.66
CA ILE A 42 -21.16 -11.68 -5.34
C ILE A 42 -21.57 -10.31 -5.88
N ASP A 43 -22.71 -10.20 -6.56
CA ASP A 43 -23.22 -8.94 -7.12
C ASP A 43 -23.31 -7.84 -6.07
N ARG A 44 -23.81 -8.15 -4.86
CA ARG A 44 -23.90 -7.17 -3.76
C ARG A 44 -22.53 -6.71 -3.29
N ILE A 45 -21.56 -7.62 -3.20
CA ILE A 45 -20.19 -7.28 -2.82
C ILE A 45 -19.59 -6.33 -3.88
N GLU A 46 -19.81 -6.61 -5.16
CA GLU A 46 -19.34 -5.78 -6.27
C GLU A 46 -19.99 -4.40 -6.26
N THR A 47 -21.31 -4.31 -6.05
CA THR A 47 -22.02 -3.02 -5.95
C THR A 47 -21.47 -2.16 -4.81
N ILE A 48 -21.26 -2.75 -3.62
CA ILE A 48 -20.68 -2.03 -2.47
C ILE A 48 -19.25 -1.58 -2.79
N ALA A 49 -18.44 -2.47 -3.37
CA ALA A 49 -17.04 -2.17 -3.71
C ALA A 49 -16.95 -1.03 -4.74
N GLN A 50 -17.79 -1.06 -5.79
CA GLN A 50 -17.86 0.00 -6.80
C GLN A 50 -18.31 1.33 -6.20
N TYR A 51 -19.32 1.33 -5.33
CA TYR A 51 -19.80 2.56 -4.69
C TYR A 51 -18.70 3.26 -3.87
N PHE A 52 -17.91 2.48 -3.11
CA PHE A 52 -16.79 3.02 -2.34
C PHE A 52 -15.50 3.18 -3.15
N ASN A 53 -15.49 2.75 -4.42
CA ASN A 53 -14.32 2.72 -5.29
C ASN A 53 -13.13 1.93 -4.70
N VAL A 54 -13.45 0.80 -4.07
CA VAL A 54 -12.52 -0.12 -3.41
C VAL A 54 -12.51 -1.48 -4.13
N SER A 55 -11.52 -2.33 -3.86
CA SER A 55 -11.53 -3.71 -4.40
C SER A 55 -12.43 -4.64 -3.58
N THR A 56 -12.99 -5.68 -4.21
CA THR A 56 -13.77 -6.70 -3.50
C THR A 56 -12.92 -7.48 -2.51
N ASP A 57 -11.64 -7.72 -2.82
CA ASP A 57 -10.69 -8.35 -1.91
C ASP A 57 -10.40 -7.49 -0.69
N TYR A 58 -10.31 -6.16 -0.85
CA TYR A 58 -10.26 -5.26 0.29
C TYR A 58 -11.53 -5.42 1.11
N LEU A 59 -12.71 -5.29 0.51
CA LEU A 59 -13.98 -5.36 1.20
C LEU A 59 -14.17 -6.67 2.00
N LEU A 60 -13.67 -7.79 1.46
CA LEU A 60 -13.71 -9.12 2.09
C LEU A 60 -12.57 -9.39 3.06
N GLY A 61 -11.62 -8.46 3.22
CA GLY A 61 -10.47 -8.62 4.10
C GLY A 61 -9.47 -9.68 3.62
N ARG A 62 -9.43 -9.94 2.32
CA ARG A 62 -8.50 -10.92 1.70
C ARG A 62 -7.11 -10.33 1.41
N THR A 63 -6.96 -9.01 1.55
CA THR A 63 -5.67 -8.33 1.43
C THR A 63 -5.09 -8.04 2.82
N GLU A 64 -4.15 -8.88 3.26
CA GLU A 64 -3.28 -8.58 4.41
C GLU A 64 -2.17 -7.58 4.04
N LYS A 65 -1.70 -7.64 2.79
CA LYS A 65 -0.65 -6.76 2.27
C LYS A 65 -1.24 -5.45 1.76
N LYS A 66 -0.73 -4.33 2.24
CA LYS A 66 -1.08 -3.00 1.72
C LYS A 66 -0.58 -2.88 0.28
N TYR A 67 -1.32 -2.21 -0.60
CA TYR A 67 -0.93 -2.04 -2.01
C TYR A 67 0.44 -1.42 -2.24
N TRP A 68 0.92 -0.62 -1.27
CA TRP A 68 2.21 0.04 -1.31
C TRP A 68 3.36 -0.82 -0.78
N GLU A 69 3.07 -1.99 -0.20
CA GLU A 69 4.11 -2.95 0.16
C GLU A 69 4.86 -3.41 -1.10
N LEU A 70 6.14 -3.70 -0.90
CA LEU A 70 7.03 -4.09 -1.97
C LEU A 70 6.86 -5.58 -2.22
N ASN A 71 6.71 -5.95 -3.49
CA ASN A 71 6.77 -7.35 -3.90
C ASN A 71 8.21 -7.77 -4.21
N GLU A 72 8.43 -9.07 -4.41
CA GLU A 72 9.77 -9.62 -4.68
C GLU A 72 10.44 -9.01 -5.92
N LYS A 73 9.66 -8.66 -6.95
CA LYS A 73 10.21 -8.02 -8.15
C LYS A 73 10.72 -6.61 -7.80
N GLU A 74 9.96 -5.86 -7.03
CA GLU A 74 10.34 -4.50 -6.61
C GLU A 74 11.55 -4.51 -5.67
N GLU A 75 11.65 -5.50 -4.77
CA GLU A 75 12.87 -5.68 -3.96
C GLU A 75 14.10 -5.99 -4.83
N LYS A 76 13.95 -6.85 -5.84
CA LYS A 76 15.03 -7.12 -6.82
C LYS A 76 15.42 -5.88 -7.61
N ASP A 77 14.45 -5.06 -8.02
CA ASP A 77 14.72 -3.81 -8.75
C ASP A 77 15.43 -2.78 -7.84
N ILE A 78 15.10 -2.73 -6.55
CA ILE A 78 15.79 -1.88 -5.56
C ILE A 78 17.24 -2.33 -5.39
N GLN A 79 17.48 -3.63 -5.29
CA GLN A 79 18.83 -4.18 -5.17
C GLN A 79 19.70 -3.81 -6.37
N LYS A 80 19.18 -3.98 -7.60
CA LYS A 80 19.89 -3.57 -8.82
C LYS A 80 20.20 -2.08 -8.82
N LYS A 81 19.23 -1.25 -8.44
CA LYS A 81 19.41 0.20 -8.39
C LYS A 81 20.42 0.63 -7.33
N LEU A 82 20.49 -0.08 -6.21
CA LEU A 82 21.50 0.14 -5.19
C LEU A 82 22.89 -0.17 -5.73
N GLU A 83 23.06 -1.30 -6.42
CA GLU A 83 24.32 -1.70 -7.08
C GLU A 83 24.78 -0.66 -8.11
N GLU A 84 23.88 -0.21 -8.99
CA GLU A 84 24.15 0.86 -9.96
C GLU A 84 24.61 2.15 -9.26
N LEU A 85 23.95 2.54 -8.17
CA LEU A 85 24.26 3.77 -7.43
C LEU A 85 25.63 3.68 -6.75
N ILE A 86 25.99 2.53 -6.18
CA ILE A 86 27.31 2.27 -5.60
C ILE A 86 28.38 2.34 -6.70
N GLU A 87 28.14 1.72 -7.85
CA GLU A 87 29.06 1.73 -8.97
C GLU A 87 29.31 3.15 -9.48
N ASP A 88 28.25 3.94 -9.68
CA ASP A 88 28.35 5.35 -10.10
C ASP A 88 29.05 6.22 -9.05
N MET A 89 28.76 6.02 -7.77
CA MET A 89 29.43 6.72 -6.68
C MET A 89 30.92 6.36 -6.57
N SER A 90 31.30 5.12 -6.90
CA SER A 90 32.70 4.70 -6.93
C SER A 90 33.46 5.28 -8.13
N LYS A 91 32.80 5.42 -9.28
CA LYS A 91 33.37 6.02 -10.50
C LYS A 91 33.54 7.54 -10.38
N SER A 92 32.63 8.20 -9.67
CA SER A 92 32.55 9.67 -9.60
C SER A 92 33.42 10.31 -8.52
N GLU A 93 34.26 9.53 -7.82
CA GLU A 93 34.98 9.97 -6.61
C GLU A 93 34.02 10.51 -5.52
N ALA A 94 32.70 10.32 -5.64
CA ALA A 94 31.72 10.79 -4.65
C ALA A 94 31.81 10.03 -3.32
N LEU A 95 32.33 8.80 -3.35
CA LEU A 95 32.73 8.05 -2.15
C LEU A 95 34.13 8.41 -1.65
N ALA A 96 34.92 9.13 -2.44
CA ALA A 96 36.14 9.76 -1.95
C ALA A 96 35.74 11.03 -1.18
N PHE A 97 35.15 10.81 0.01
CA PHE A 97 35.15 11.83 1.03
C PHE A 97 36.59 12.33 1.15
N SER A 98 36.78 13.63 0.91
CA SER A 98 37.99 14.47 0.97
C SER A 98 39.36 13.77 0.95
N LYS A 99 40.30 14.33 0.17
CA LYS A 99 41.75 13.98 0.16
C LYS A 99 42.43 13.85 1.55
N ASP A 100 41.80 14.34 2.62
CA ASP A 100 42.28 14.33 4.01
C ASP A 100 41.46 13.44 4.98
N SER A 101 40.41 12.75 4.52
CA SER A 101 39.65 11.81 5.37
C SER A 101 40.17 10.39 5.23
N GLU A 102 40.32 9.72 6.37
CA GLU A 102 40.64 8.30 6.44
C GLU A 102 39.66 7.49 5.57
N PRO A 103 40.12 6.40 4.92
CA PRO A 103 39.23 5.51 4.21
C PRO A 103 38.12 5.07 5.17
N MET A 104 36.86 5.24 4.76
CA MET A 104 35.71 4.88 5.58
C MET A 104 35.89 3.45 6.11
N SER A 105 35.64 3.27 7.41
CA SER A 105 35.62 1.94 8.00
C SER A 105 34.58 1.07 7.30
N GLU A 106 34.80 -0.24 7.25
CA GLU A 106 33.86 -1.18 6.63
C GLU A 106 32.48 -1.10 7.27
N GLU A 107 32.41 -0.83 8.57
CA GLU A 107 31.15 -0.63 9.29
C GLU A 107 30.41 0.61 8.79
N THR A 108 31.12 1.71 8.51
CA THR A 108 30.51 2.95 8.03
C THR A 108 30.01 2.78 6.59
N LYS A 109 30.76 2.06 5.75
CA LYS A 109 30.31 1.69 4.40
C LYS A 109 29.04 0.87 4.47
N GLN A 110 29.01 -0.16 5.33
CA GLN A 110 27.83 -1.00 5.51
C GLN A 110 26.61 -0.19 5.98
N LEU A 111 26.81 0.74 6.92
CA LEU A 111 25.73 1.62 7.39
C LEU A 111 25.20 2.53 6.28
N LEU A 112 26.09 3.08 5.45
CA LEU A 112 25.70 3.89 4.30
C LEU A 112 24.89 3.07 3.30
N LEU A 113 25.32 1.84 3.00
CA LEU A 113 24.59 0.91 2.13
C LEU A 113 23.17 0.65 2.64
N VAL A 114 23.03 0.28 3.92
CA VAL A 114 21.72 0.04 4.54
C VAL A 114 20.84 1.29 4.50
N SER A 115 21.42 2.47 4.76
CA SER A 115 20.70 3.74 4.71
C SER A 115 20.18 4.07 3.31
N LEU A 116 21.01 3.86 2.27
CA LEU A 116 20.63 4.07 0.87
C LEU A 116 19.55 3.08 0.43
N GLU A 117 19.70 1.81 0.77
CA GLU A 117 18.71 0.76 0.49
C GLU A 117 17.35 1.10 1.12
N ASN A 118 17.34 1.52 2.39
CA ASN A 118 16.14 1.96 3.08
C ASN A 118 15.53 3.20 2.42
N SER A 119 16.35 4.15 1.98
CA SER A 119 15.89 5.35 1.27
C SER A 119 15.23 5.00 -0.07
N LEU A 120 15.79 4.05 -0.83
CA LEU A 120 15.20 3.54 -2.07
C LEU A 120 13.86 2.85 -1.83
N ARG A 121 13.77 1.99 -0.79
CA ARG A 121 12.51 1.35 -0.37
C ARG A 121 11.46 2.38 -0.03
N LEU A 122 11.78 3.35 0.82
CA LEU A 122 10.86 4.41 1.22
C LEU A 122 10.38 5.23 0.02
N GLY A 123 11.30 5.62 -0.87
CA GLY A 123 10.96 6.33 -2.10
C GLY A 123 9.97 5.53 -2.97
N LYS A 124 10.19 4.23 -3.14
CA LYS A 124 9.29 3.36 -3.90
C LYS A 124 7.92 3.23 -3.23
N GLN A 125 7.87 3.00 -1.93
CA GLN A 125 6.61 2.92 -1.18
C GLN A 125 5.83 4.24 -1.24
N MET A 126 6.50 5.39 -1.09
CA MET A 126 5.89 6.72 -1.23
C MET A 126 5.34 6.93 -2.64
N ALA A 127 6.09 6.53 -3.67
CA ALA A 127 5.62 6.60 -5.05
C ALA A 127 4.35 5.75 -5.26
N LYS A 128 4.30 4.52 -4.72
CA LYS A 128 3.09 3.69 -4.78
C LYS A 128 1.93 4.38 -4.07
N LYS A 129 2.12 4.89 -2.85
CA LYS A 129 1.09 5.62 -2.10
C LYS A 129 0.53 6.82 -2.87
N LYS A 130 1.40 7.57 -3.56
CA LYS A 130 1.02 8.78 -4.29
C LYS A 130 0.37 8.48 -5.64
N PHE A 131 0.89 7.51 -6.39
CA PHE A 131 0.58 7.34 -7.81
C PHE A 131 -0.24 6.11 -8.14
N THR A 132 -0.41 5.14 -7.24
CA THR A 132 -1.33 4.01 -7.47
C THR A 132 -2.77 4.55 -7.52
N PRO A 133 -3.56 4.31 -8.58
CA PRO A 133 -4.97 4.71 -8.60
C PRO A 133 -5.79 4.01 -7.50
N ASN A 134 -6.80 4.68 -6.94
CA ASN A 134 -7.63 4.17 -5.82
C ASN A 134 -8.17 2.75 -6.06
N LYS A 135 -8.60 2.46 -7.28
CA LYS A 135 -9.09 1.12 -7.68
C LYS A 135 -8.07 -0.02 -7.48
N TYR A 136 -6.78 0.28 -7.34
CA TYR A 136 -5.70 -0.69 -7.09
C TYR A 136 -5.12 -0.59 -5.67
N ARG A 137 -5.64 0.33 -4.83
CA ARG A 137 -5.08 0.56 -3.49
C ARG A 137 -5.46 -0.52 -2.48
N ASN A 138 -6.37 -1.44 -2.79
CA ASN A 138 -6.90 -2.36 -1.78
C ASN A 138 -7.23 -1.57 -0.48
N GLU A 139 -7.91 -0.45 -0.67
CA GLU A 139 -8.40 0.53 0.31
C GLU A 139 -9.82 0.89 -0.11
#